data_AF-A0A7C2WKH5-F1
#
_entry.id   AF-A0A7C2WKH5-F1
#
_cell.length_a   1.000
_cell.length_b   1.000
_cell.length_c   1.000
_cell.angle_alpha   90.00
_cell.angle_beta   90.00
_cell.angle_gamma   90.00
#
_symmetry.space_group_name_H-M   'P 1'
#
loop_
_entity.id
_entity.type
_entity.pdbx_description
1 polymer ?
#
loop_
_entity_poly.entity_id
_entity_poly.type
_entity_poly.pdbx_seq_one_letter_code
_entity_poly.pdbx_strand_id
1 'polypeptide(L)' 'MQRADGVTSVLFVCRGNTCRSPMAAALARKVLGSEIEIQSAGIEACDGAPAAQNAVAVMAERPPGPQRTSPIARSKRRT' A
#
# COMPACT_ATOMS: atom_id res chain seq x y z
N MET A 1 -5.63 -20.12 14.76
CA MET A 1 -4.86 -19.37 13.75
C MET A 1 -3.93 -18.44 14.52
N GLN A 2 -2.71 -18.91 14.78
CA GLN A 2 -1.70 -18.18 15.57
C GLN A 2 -1.24 -16.98 14.72
N ARG A 3 -1.51 -15.76 15.17
CA ARG A 3 -1.12 -14.53 14.48
C ARG A 3 0.33 -14.21 14.85
N ALA A 4 1.14 -13.83 13.87
CA ALA A 4 2.54 -13.47 14.07
C ALA A 4 2.68 -12.44 15.20
N ASP A 5 3.46 -12.81 16.19
CA ASP A 5 3.72 -12.05 17.41
C ASP A 5 4.18 -10.62 17.08
N GLY A 6 3.41 -9.62 17.51
CA GLY A 6 3.83 -8.21 17.59
C GLY A 6 3.76 -7.36 16.31
N VAL A 7 3.37 -7.89 15.16
CA VAL A 7 3.31 -7.09 13.91
C VAL A 7 2.01 -6.29 13.84
N THR A 8 2.11 -4.98 14.08
CA THR A 8 0.98 -4.03 14.06
C THR A 8 0.86 -3.25 12.75
N SER A 9 1.92 -3.20 11.93
CA SER A 9 1.94 -2.45 10.67
C SER A 9 2.80 -3.10 9.59
N VAL A 10 2.43 -2.89 8.33
CA VAL A 10 3.13 -3.36 7.13
C VAL A 10 3.23 -2.24 6.10
N LEU A 11 4.45 -1.96 5.63
CA LEU A 11 4.73 -0.99 4.56
C LEU A 11 5.19 -1.69 3.28
N PHE A 12 4.42 -1.59 2.20
CA PHE A 12 4.82 -2.07 0.88
C PHE A 12 5.62 -1.00 0.12
N VAL A 13 6.81 -1.34 -0.35
CA VAL A 13 7.70 -0.41 -1.04
C VAL A 13 7.98 -0.86 -2.48
N CYS A 14 7.93 0.06 -3.44
CA CYS A 14 8.49 -0.16 -4.78
C CYS A 14 9.23 1.09 -5.28
N ARG A 15 9.57 1.19 -6.58
CA ARG A 15 10.27 2.37 -7.11
C ARG A 15 9.39 3.63 -7.08
N GLY A 16 8.30 3.66 -7.85
CA GLY A 16 7.46 4.86 -8.02
C GLY A 16 6.17 4.90 -7.22
N ASN A 17 5.84 3.85 -6.45
CA ASN A 17 4.55 3.69 -5.76
C ASN A 17 3.30 3.70 -6.66
N THR A 18 3.44 3.41 -7.96
CA THR A 18 2.33 3.49 -8.93
C THR A 18 1.75 2.14 -9.34
N CYS A 19 2.52 1.06 -9.28
CA CYS A 19 2.08 -0.27 -9.74
C CYS A 19 2.07 -1.29 -8.59
N ARG A 20 3.24 -1.84 -8.23
CA ARG A 20 3.35 -3.02 -7.36
C ARG A 20 2.95 -2.76 -5.90
N SER A 21 3.54 -1.73 -5.27
CA SER A 21 3.24 -1.45 -3.87
C SER A 21 1.80 -1.01 -3.58
N PRO A 22 1.13 -0.17 -4.41
CA PRO A 22 -0.29 0.14 -4.15
C PRO A 22 -1.19 -1.08 -4.35
N MET A 23 -0.93 -1.94 -5.35
CA MET A 23 -1.67 -3.20 -5.53
C MET A 23 -1.51 -4.17 -4.35
N ALA A 24 -0.28 -4.30 -3.82
CA ALA A 24 -0.04 -5.18 -2.67
C ALA A 24 -0.75 -4.68 -1.41
N ALA A 25 -0.68 -3.37 -1.13
CA ALA A 25 -1.37 -2.76 0.01
C ALA A 25 -2.90 -2.94 -0.07
N ALA A 26 -3.45 -2.73 -1.27
CA ALA A 26 -4.84 -2.99 -1.60
C ALA A 26 -5.30 -4.42 -1.27
N LEU A 27 -4.56 -5.42 -1.73
CA LEU A 27 -4.85 -6.83 -1.47
C LEU A 27 -4.68 -7.18 0.01
N ALA A 28 -3.60 -6.69 0.63
CA ALA A 28 -3.31 -6.95 2.03
C ALA A 28 -4.41 -6.41 2.96
N ARG A 29 -4.97 -5.22 2.69
CA ARG A 29 -6.12 -4.70 3.45
C ARG A 29 -7.34 -5.62 3.40
N LYS A 30 -7.57 -6.28 2.25
CA LYS A 30 -8.69 -7.22 2.09
C LYS A 30 -8.47 -8.53 2.84
N VAL A 31 -7.23 -9.02 2.88
CA VAL A 31 -6.87 -10.31 3.50
C VAL A 31 -6.66 -10.18 5.01
N LEU A 32 -6.02 -9.11 5.46
CA LEU A 32 -5.59 -8.93 6.85
C LEU A 32 -6.60 -8.12 7.70
N GLY A 33 -7.57 -7.47 7.05
CA GLY A 33 -8.57 -6.66 7.74
C GLY A 33 -7.99 -5.40 8.38
N SER A 34 -8.69 -4.85 9.37
CA SER A 34 -8.33 -3.59 10.04
C SER A 34 -7.38 -3.76 11.23
N GLU A 35 -6.99 -4.98 11.57
CA GLU A 35 -6.14 -5.27 12.74
C GLU A 35 -4.66 -4.93 12.48
N ILE A 36 -4.25 -4.80 11.21
CA ILE A 36 -2.89 -4.46 10.82
C ILE A 36 -2.93 -3.17 9.99
N GLU A 37 -2.12 -2.19 10.37
CA GLU A 37 -1.98 -0.96 9.60
C GLU A 37 -1.22 -1.25 8.30
N ILE A 38 -1.90 -1.12 7.16
CA ILE A 38 -1.28 -1.31 5.84
C ILE A 38 -0.96 0.05 5.23
N GLN A 39 0.26 0.20 4.71
CA GLN A 39 0.72 1.39 4.00
C GLN A 39 1.48 1.00 2.72
N SER A 40 1.65 1.94 1.79
CA SER A 40 2.53 1.79 0.63
C SER A 40 3.33 3.06 0.40
N ALA A 41 4.56 2.92 -0.08
CA ALA A 41 5.43 4.03 -0.46
C ALA A 41 6.31 3.67 -1.67
N GLY A 42 7.05 4.66 -2.18
CA GLY A 42 8.03 4.49 -3.25
C GLY A 42 9.35 5.19 -2.96
N ILE A 43 10.45 4.62 -3.45
CA ILE A 43 11.80 5.18 -3.27
C ILE A 43 11.96 6.48 -4.06
N GLU A 44 11.37 6.53 -5.26
CA GLU A 44 11.42 7.64 -6.22
C GLU A 44 9.99 8.07 -6.60
N ALA A 45 9.06 7.99 -5.64
CA ALA A 45 7.67 8.37 -5.91
C ALA A 45 7.53 9.89 -6.07
N CYS A 46 6.79 10.30 -7.09
CA CYS A 46 6.26 11.65 -7.17
C CYS A 46 5.02 11.73 -6.27
N ASP A 47 5.05 12.63 -5.28
CA ASP A 47 3.97 12.77 -4.30
C ASP A 47 2.62 13.11 -4.95
N GLY A 48 1.56 12.40 -4.53
CA GLY A 48 0.19 12.70 -4.95
C GLY A 48 -0.21 12.25 -6.36
N ALA A 49 0.70 11.65 -7.11
CA ALA A 49 0.38 10.97 -8.38
C ALA A 49 -0.61 9.80 -8.15
N PRO A 50 -1.47 9.51 -9.14
CA PRO A 50 -2.37 8.35 -9.06
C PRO A 50 -1.60 7.04 -9.27
N ALA A 51 -2.21 5.93 -8.86
CA ALA A 51 -1.78 4.61 -9.31
C ALA A 51 -1.82 4.52 -10.85
N ALA A 52 -0.93 3.74 -11.44
CA ALA A 52 -0.88 3.55 -12.88
C ALA A 52 -2.20 2.96 -13.38
N GLN A 53 -2.70 3.45 -14.52
CA GLN A 53 -3.98 3.03 -15.08
C GLN A 53 -4.07 1.51 -15.27
N ASN A 54 -2.99 0.86 -15.70
CA ASN A 54 -2.94 -0.59 -15.84
C ASN A 54 -3.06 -1.32 -14.50
N ALA A 55 -2.46 -0.77 -13.43
CA ALA A 55 -2.62 -1.34 -12.09
C ALA A 55 -4.05 -1.17 -11.59
N VAL A 56 -4.69 -0.02 -11.86
CA VAL A 56 -6.11 0.20 -11.55
C VAL A 56 -6.99 -0.76 -12.35
N ALA A 57 -6.73 -0.95 -13.64
CA ALA A 57 -7.51 -1.83 -14.52
C ALA A 57 -7.44 -3.30 -14.09
N VAL A 58 -6.22 -3.82 -13.83
CA VAL A 58 -6.04 -5.20 -13.32
C VAL A 58 -6.73 -5.38 -11.98
N MET A 59 -6.73 -4.35 -11.15
CA MET A 59 -7.38 -4.37 -9.85
C MET A 59 -8.89 -4.07 -9.93
N ALA A 60 -9.43 -3.60 -11.06
CA ALA A 60 -10.86 -3.30 -11.22
C ALA A 60 -11.72 -4.56 -11.22
N GLU A 61 -11.16 -5.71 -11.62
CA GLU A 61 -11.79 -7.02 -11.47
C GLU A 61 -11.92 -7.45 -9.98
N ARG A 62 -11.25 -6.73 -9.07
CA ARG A 62 -11.25 -6.95 -7.61
C ARG A 62 -11.01 -5.64 -6.85
N PRO A 63 -11.95 -4.68 -6.89
CA PRO A 63 -11.67 -3.27 -6.65
C PRO A 63 -11.06 -3.03 -5.27
N PRO A 64 -9.85 -2.50 -5.19
CA PRO A 64 -9.33 -1.94 -3.97
C PRO A 64 -9.68 -0.45 -3.91
N GLY A 65 -9.95 0.04 -2.69
CA GLY A 65 -10.24 1.46 -2.46
C GLY A 65 -9.13 2.40 -2.97
N PRO A 66 -9.37 3.71 -3.06
CA PRO A 66 -8.46 4.66 -3.69
C PRO A 66 -7.04 4.64 -3.08
N GLN A 67 -6.00 4.61 -3.93
CA GLN A 67 -4.60 4.73 -3.53
C GLN A 67 -3.95 5.99 -4.13
N ARG A 68 -3.07 6.64 -3.36
CA ARG A 68 -2.25 7.78 -3.78
C ARG A 68 -0.78 7.47 -3.55
N THR A 69 0.09 7.94 -4.44
CA THR A 69 1.53 7.75 -4.30
C THR A 69 2.08 8.58 -3.13
N SER A 70 3.08 8.03 -2.44
CA SER A 70 3.89 8.73 -1.45
C SER A 70 5.35 8.25 -1.48
N PRO A 71 6.34 9.12 -1.27
CA PRO A 71 7.73 8.74 -1.14
C PRO A 71 7.95 8.05 0.21
N ILE A 72 9.03 7.27 0.30
CA ILE A 72 9.49 6.66 1.54
C ILE A 72 10.15 7.71 2.46
N ALA A 73 9.42 8.77 2.83
CA ALA A 73 9.79 9.57 3.99
C ALA A 73 9.55 8.70 5.23
N ARG A 74 10.46 8.74 6.23
CA ARG A 74 10.36 8.01 7.51
C ARG A 74 8.89 7.91 7.90
N SER A 75 8.33 6.69 7.93
CA SER A 75 6.92 6.45 8.27
C SER A 75 6.58 7.42 9.39
N LYS A 76 5.67 8.37 9.14
CA LYS A 76 5.33 9.40 10.13
C LYS A 76 4.96 8.63 11.39
N ARG A 77 5.88 8.55 12.35
CA ARG A 77 5.58 8.08 13.70
C ARG A 77 4.52 9.07 14.12
N ARG A 78 3.30 8.57 14.22
CA ARG A 78 2.13 9.33 14.61
C ARG A 78 2.40 9.72 16.07
N THR A 79 3.00 10.89 16.27
CA THR A 79 2.96 11.62 17.54
C THR A 79 1.53 12.04 17.80
#